data_AF-A0AAN9LJL5-F1
#
_entry.id   AF-A0AAN9LJL5-F1
#
_cell.length_a   1.000
_cell.length_b   1.000
_cell.length_c   1.000
_cell.angle_alpha   90.00
_cell.angle_beta   90.00
_cell.angle_gamma   90.00
#
_symmetry.space_group_name_H-M   'P 1'
#
loop_
_entity.id
_entity.type
_entity.pdbx_description
1 polymer ?
#
loop_
_entity_poly.entity_id
_entity_poly.type
_entity_poly.pdbx_seq_one_letter_code
_entity_poly.pdbx_strand_id
1 'polypeptide(L)'
;MASSSSSSSATIPSSSAFSPKKELTCIHCKSKSTTFITGWPLGDGSVAQLCHRCGSLYEKGSFCETFHKNTEGWLECAICKKRLHCGCLVSKAEVHFTFFGKLCCKDCAKKMIRG
;
A
#
# COMPACT_ATOMS: atom_id res chain seq x y z
N MET A 1 -67.83 33.69 16.96
CA MET A 1 -67.31 32.70 15.98
C MET A 1 -65.79 32.83 15.99
N ALA A 2 -65.10 31.91 16.67
CA ALA A 2 -63.64 31.93 16.79
C ALA A 2 -63.04 30.96 15.76
N SER A 3 -62.30 31.49 14.79
CA SER A 3 -61.60 30.69 13.77
C SER A 3 -60.27 30.22 14.33
N SER A 4 -60.12 28.90 14.49
CA SER A 4 -58.89 28.27 14.97
C SER A 4 -58.00 27.92 13.78
N SER A 5 -56.83 28.54 13.68
CA SER A 5 -55.82 28.24 12.66
C SER A 5 -54.89 27.14 13.15
N SER A 6 -54.94 25.98 12.51
CA SER A 6 -54.10 24.82 12.85
C SER A 6 -52.84 24.82 11.99
N SER A 7 -51.69 25.08 12.61
CA SER A 7 -50.37 25.02 11.95
C SER A 7 -49.88 23.58 11.91
N SER A 8 -49.76 23.01 10.71
CA SER A 8 -49.22 21.66 10.51
C SER A 8 -47.71 21.75 10.26
N SER A 9 -46.90 21.22 11.19
CA SER A 9 -45.45 21.11 11.02
C SER A 9 -45.12 19.93 10.11
N ALA A 10 -44.56 20.23 8.93
CA ALA A 10 -44.04 19.21 8.01
C ALA A 10 -42.74 18.62 8.57
N THR A 11 -42.75 17.32 8.88
CA THR A 11 -41.56 16.55 9.19
C THR A 11 -40.80 16.23 7.89
N ILE A 12 -39.63 16.84 7.72
CA ILE A 12 -38.70 16.54 6.63
C ILE A 12 -38.04 15.19 6.95
N PRO A 13 -38.18 14.15 6.10
CA PRO A 13 -37.41 12.92 6.29
C PRO A 13 -35.93 13.24 6.08
N SER A 14 -35.12 12.94 7.09
CA SER A 14 -33.66 13.00 7.00
C SER A 14 -33.17 11.94 6.03
N SER A 15 -32.95 12.34 4.79
CA SER A 15 -32.26 11.55 3.78
C SER A 15 -30.86 11.23 4.28
N SER A 16 -30.70 10.05 4.87
CA SER A 16 -29.39 9.50 5.20
C SER A 16 -28.61 9.37 3.90
N ALA A 17 -27.66 10.29 3.68
CA ALA A 17 -26.79 10.27 2.53
C ALA A 17 -26.01 8.95 2.54
N PHE A 18 -26.44 8.01 1.70
CA PHE A 18 -25.70 6.79 1.44
C PHE A 18 -24.45 7.17 0.64
N SER A 19 -23.38 7.57 1.33
CA SER A 19 -22.10 7.75 0.67
C SER A 19 -21.72 6.40 0.06
N PRO A 20 -21.53 6.29 -1.27
CA PRO A 20 -21.08 5.05 -1.86
C PRO A 20 -19.72 4.73 -1.24
N LYS A 21 -19.66 3.65 -0.45
CA LYS A 21 -18.38 3.11 0.03
C LYS A 21 -17.58 2.81 -1.22
N LYS A 22 -16.52 3.60 -1.48
CA LYS A 22 -15.57 3.30 -2.57
C LYS A 22 -15.15 1.85 -2.39
N GLU A 23 -15.50 1.01 -3.36
CA GLU A 23 -15.16 -0.40 -3.32
C GLU A 23 -13.63 -0.49 -3.41
N LEU A 24 -12.99 -0.78 -2.28
CA LEU A 24 -11.55 -0.84 -2.18
C LEU A 24 -11.06 -2.10 -2.91
N THR A 25 -10.08 -1.93 -3.79
CA THR A 25 -9.51 -3.04 -4.57
C THR A 25 -8.00 -3.07 -4.40
N CYS A 26 -7.42 -4.26 -4.58
CA CYS A 26 -5.97 -4.43 -4.51
C CYS A 26 -5.29 -3.55 -5.58
N ILE A 27 -4.35 -2.70 -5.18
CA ILE A 27 -3.71 -1.78 -6.12
C ILE A 27 -2.95 -2.50 -7.24
N HIS A 28 -2.43 -3.71 -6.95
CA HIS A 28 -1.70 -4.53 -7.91
C HIS A 28 -2.63 -5.34 -8.82
N CYS A 29 -3.39 -6.30 -8.27
CA CYS A 29 -4.15 -7.27 -9.06
C CYS A 29 -5.63 -6.91 -9.25
N LYS A 30 -6.08 -5.77 -8.70
CA LYS A 30 -7.47 -5.27 -8.77
C LYS A 30 -8.54 -6.17 -8.13
N SER A 31 -8.14 -7.25 -7.46
CA SER A 31 -9.08 -8.12 -6.75
C SER A 31 -9.74 -7.40 -5.58
N LYS A 32 -11.04 -7.67 -5.38
CA LYS A 32 -11.78 -7.29 -4.18
C LYS A 32 -11.28 -8.13 -3.00
N SER A 33 -11.33 -7.56 -1.81
CA SER A 33 -10.97 -8.25 -0.57
C SER A 33 -11.78 -7.66 0.58
N THR A 34 -12.05 -8.47 1.60
CA THR A 34 -12.67 -7.99 2.85
C THR A 34 -11.64 -7.36 3.78
N THR A 35 -10.38 -7.79 3.67
CA THR A 35 -9.25 -7.29 4.47
C THR A 35 -8.08 -6.92 3.57
N PHE A 36 -7.37 -5.84 3.91
CA PHE A 36 -6.23 -5.34 3.15
C PHE A 36 -4.98 -5.24 4.02
N ILE A 37 -3.83 -5.46 3.38
CA ILE A 37 -2.49 -5.26 3.95
C ILE A 37 -1.94 -3.95 3.39
N THR A 38 -1.34 -3.15 4.26
CA THR A 38 -0.70 -1.89 3.88
C THR A 38 0.60 -2.14 3.13
N GLY A 39 0.72 -1.55 1.95
CA GLY A 39 1.86 -1.64 1.06
C GLY A 39 2.83 -0.46 1.16
N TRP A 40 3.44 -0.11 0.03
CA TRP A 40 4.34 1.04 -0.10
C TRP A 40 3.58 2.38 -0.08
N PRO A 41 4.25 3.48 0.32
CA PRO A 41 3.67 4.81 0.24
C PRO A 41 3.48 5.25 -1.22
N LEU A 42 2.41 6.01 -1.46
CA LEU A 42 2.04 6.57 -2.74
C LEU A 42 2.36 8.08 -2.78
N GLY A 43 2.41 8.65 -3.98
CA GLY A 43 2.80 10.05 -4.18
C GLY A 43 1.82 11.07 -3.60
N ASP A 44 0.58 10.66 -3.32
CA ASP A 44 -0.46 11.48 -2.70
C ASP A 44 -0.45 11.40 -1.15
N GLY A 45 0.57 10.75 -0.57
CA GLY A 45 0.69 10.55 0.88
C GLY A 45 -0.16 9.39 1.42
N SER A 46 -0.95 8.73 0.57
CA SER A 46 -1.66 7.51 0.93
C SER A 46 -0.73 6.29 0.88
N VAL A 47 -1.24 5.12 1.25
CA VAL A 47 -0.51 3.84 1.20
C VAL A 47 -1.24 2.84 0.31
N ALA A 48 -0.46 2.06 -0.44
CA ALA A 48 -0.98 1.00 -1.29
C ALA A 48 -1.83 0.01 -0.47
N GLN A 49 -3.02 -0.32 -0.96
CA GLN A 49 -3.89 -1.33 -0.37
C GLN A 49 -3.71 -2.64 -1.14
N LEU A 50 -3.24 -3.69 -0.47
CA LEU A 50 -2.95 -4.99 -1.09
C LEU A 50 -3.88 -6.07 -0.56
N CYS A 51 -4.39 -6.93 -1.45
CA CYS A 51 -5.06 -8.16 -0.99
C CYS A 51 -4.05 -9.06 -0.27
N HIS A 52 -4.53 -10.05 0.49
CA HIS A 52 -3.68 -10.93 1.30
C HIS A 52 -2.51 -11.56 0.51
N ARG A 53 -2.76 -12.04 -0.71
CA ARG A 53 -1.70 -12.63 -1.56
C ARG A 53 -0.61 -11.63 -1.93
N CYS A 54 -1.01 -10.42 -2.35
CA CYS A 54 -0.04 -9.40 -2.76
C CYS A 54 0.70 -8.82 -1.55
N GLY A 55 -0.02 -8.58 -0.45
CA GLY A 55 0.53 -8.03 0.79
C GLY A 55 1.53 -8.97 1.45
N SER A 56 1.23 -10.27 1.53
CA SER A 56 2.17 -11.25 2.12
C SER A 56 3.49 -11.36 1.34
N LEU A 57 3.48 -11.18 0.02
CA LEU A 57 4.70 -11.11 -0.79
C LEU A 57 5.46 -9.80 -0.55
N TYR A 58 4.74 -8.69 -0.36
CA TYR A 58 5.34 -7.40 -0.03
C TYR A 58 6.02 -7.43 1.35
N GLU A 59 5.36 -7.95 2.38
CA GLU A 59 5.92 -8.05 3.73
C GLU A 59 7.16 -8.95 3.80
N LYS A 60 7.18 -10.04 3.02
CA LYS A 60 8.33 -10.93 2.90
C LYS A 60 9.46 -10.37 2.04
N GLY A 61 9.22 -9.27 1.33
CA GLY A 61 10.21 -8.68 0.45
C GLY A 61 10.47 -9.50 -0.83
N SER A 62 9.45 -10.21 -1.32
CA SER A 62 9.51 -11.05 -2.52
C SER A 62 8.53 -10.58 -3.60
N PHE A 63 7.90 -9.42 -3.41
CA PHE A 63 6.92 -8.86 -4.35
C PHE A 63 7.51 -8.64 -5.73
N CYS A 64 8.62 -7.90 -5.83
CA CYS A 64 9.25 -7.62 -7.12
C CYS A 64 9.79 -8.91 -7.77
N GLU A 65 10.31 -9.85 -6.98
CA GLU A 65 10.81 -11.13 -7.51
C GLU A 65 9.68 -11.96 -8.13
N THR A 66 8.45 -11.77 -7.65
CA THR A 66 7.26 -12.46 -8.14
C THR A 66 6.67 -11.74 -9.35
N PHE A 67 6.48 -10.42 -9.27
CA PHE A 67 5.67 -9.66 -10.23
C PHE A 67 6.47 -8.84 -11.23
N HIS A 68 7.75 -8.55 -10.95
CA HIS A 68 8.65 -7.75 -11.80
C HIS A 68 9.93 -8.52 -12.19
N LYS A 69 9.91 -9.86 -12.14
CA LYS A 69 11.10 -10.70 -12.39
C LYS A 69 11.82 -10.41 -13.71
N ASN A 70 11.05 -10.04 -14.73
CA ASN A 70 11.52 -9.84 -16.11
C ASN A 70 11.74 -8.37 -16.48
N THR A 71 11.56 -7.43 -15.56
CA THR A 71 11.87 -6.02 -15.82
C THR A 71 13.36 -5.75 -15.68
N GLU A 72 13.83 -4.60 -16.15
CA GLU A 72 15.19 -4.12 -15.89
C GLU A 72 15.36 -3.59 -14.45
N GLY A 73 16.58 -3.15 -14.10
CA GLY A 73 16.89 -2.52 -12.81
C GLY A 73 17.23 -3.50 -11.67
N TRP A 74 17.45 -4.77 -11.96
CA TRP A 74 17.87 -5.74 -10.95
C TRP A 74 19.37 -5.70 -10.68
N LEU A 75 19.71 -5.57 -9.40
CA LEU A 75 21.07 -5.66 -8.90
C LEU A 75 21.13 -6.70 -7.78
N GLU A 76 22.33 -7.02 -7.30
CA GLU A 76 22.51 -7.98 -6.21
C GLU A 76 22.97 -7.28 -4.93
N CYS A 77 22.48 -7.77 -3.78
CA CYS A 77 23.06 -7.40 -2.50
C CYS A 77 24.54 -7.81 -2.45
N ALA A 78 25.41 -6.86 -2.09
CA ALA A 78 26.84 -7.09 -1.99
C ALA A 78 27.25 -8.15 -0.95
N ILE A 79 26.37 -8.49 0.00
CA ILE A 79 26.64 -9.42 1.10
C ILE A 79 25.99 -10.78 0.83
N CYS A 80 24.66 -10.85 0.75
CA CYS A 80 23.94 -12.12 0.64
C CYS A 80 23.52 -12.51 -0.79
N LYS A 81 23.87 -11.70 -1.80
CA LYS A 81 23.51 -11.92 -3.22
C LYS A 81 22.00 -11.98 -3.53
N LYS A 82 21.12 -11.64 -2.58
CA LYS A 82 19.69 -11.44 -2.84
C LYS A 82 19.51 -10.46 -4.00
N ARG A 83 18.60 -10.76 -4.94
CA ARG A 83 18.23 -9.86 -6.02
C ARG A 83 17.41 -8.69 -5.48
N LEU A 84 17.78 -7.48 -5.88
CA LEU A 84 17.19 -6.23 -5.44
C LEU A 84 16.72 -5.46 -6.67
N HIS A 85 15.43 -5.14 -6.72
CA HIS A 85 14.87 -4.37 -7.82
C HIS A 85 15.04 -2.88 -7.54
N CYS A 86 16.03 -2.26 -8.16
CA CYS A 86 16.29 -0.83 -8.02
C CYS A 86 15.37 -0.01 -8.94
N GLY A 87 15.08 1.23 -8.54
CA GLY A 87 14.20 2.13 -9.30
C GLY A 87 12.71 1.78 -9.24
N CYS A 88 12.31 0.75 -8.49
CA CYS A 88 10.91 0.41 -8.28
C CYS A 88 10.39 1.00 -6.97
N LEU A 89 9.25 1.69 -7.02
CA LEU A 89 8.61 2.27 -5.85
C LEU A 89 8.27 1.22 -4.77
N VAL A 90 7.94 0.01 -5.21
CA VAL A 90 7.55 -1.12 -4.34
C VAL A 90 8.70 -1.58 -3.45
N SER A 91 9.88 -1.78 -4.02
CA SER A 91 11.07 -2.29 -3.32
C SER A 91 11.91 -1.18 -2.69
N LYS A 92 11.47 0.08 -2.73
CA LYS A 92 12.24 1.22 -2.20
C LYS A 92 12.64 1.05 -0.74
N ALA A 93 11.81 0.40 0.07
CA ALA A 93 12.08 0.14 1.49
C ALA A 93 12.99 -1.08 1.75
N GLU A 94 13.32 -1.87 0.72
CA GLU A 94 14.16 -3.06 0.82
C GLU A 94 15.61 -2.83 0.41
N VAL A 95 15.87 -1.74 -0.31
CA VAL A 95 17.15 -1.42 -0.92
C VAL A 95 17.83 -0.30 -0.13
N HIS A 96 19.06 -0.55 0.34
CA HIS A 96 19.87 0.44 1.06
C HIS A 96 21.24 0.59 0.40
N PHE A 97 21.65 1.85 0.18
CA PHE A 97 23.02 2.17 -0.24
C PHE A 97 23.90 2.32 0.99
N THR A 98 25.02 1.61 1.03
CA THR A 98 26.00 1.67 2.13
C THR A 98 27.18 2.60 1.78
N PHE A 99 27.93 3.02 2.80
CA PHE A 99 28.97 4.07 2.73
C PHE A 99 30.05 3.89 1.65
N PHE A 100 30.24 2.67 1.12
CA PHE A 100 31.20 2.39 0.03
C PHE A 100 30.54 2.23 -1.35
N GLY A 101 29.36 2.80 -1.55
CA GLY A 101 28.61 2.71 -2.81
C GLY A 101 28.06 1.31 -3.12
N LYS A 102 28.12 0.39 -2.14
CA LYS A 102 27.61 -0.97 -2.31
C LYS A 102 26.13 -1.03 -1.99
N LEU A 103 25.39 -1.71 -2.87
CA LEU A 103 23.98 -2.01 -2.68
C LEU A 103 23.82 -3.14 -1.65
N CYS A 104 23.07 -2.90 -0.59
CA CYS A 104 22.75 -3.90 0.42
C CYS A 104 21.25 -4.03 0.61
N CYS A 105 20.78 -5.26 0.86
CA CYS A 105 19.41 -5.46 1.31
C CYS A 105 19.23 -4.92 2.73
N LYS A 106 17.98 -4.58 3.07
CA LYS A 106 17.59 -4.08 4.40
C LYS A 106 18.13 -4.90 5.56
N ASP A 107 18.10 -6.23 5.46
CA ASP A 107 18.53 -7.10 6.56
C ASP A 107 20.05 -7.10 6.74
N CYS A 108 20.81 -7.08 5.65
CA CYS A 108 22.27 -6.96 5.73
C CYS A 108 22.68 -5.56 6.23
N ALA A 109 22.00 -4.50 5.77
CA ALA A 109 22.25 -3.14 6.22
C ALA A 109 22.01 -2.98 7.74
N LYS A 110 20.90 -3.54 8.27
CA LYS A 110 20.62 -3.52 9.72
C LYS A 110 21.71 -4.21 10.56
N LYS A 111 22.33 -5.27 10.04
CA LYS A 111 23.42 -5.97 10.73
C LYS A 111 24.68 -5.11 10.81
N MET A 112 24.94 -4.26 9.81
CA MET A 112 26.11 -3.37 9.78
C MET A 112 25.97 -2.15 10.71
N ILE A 113 24.74 -1.70 10.99
CA ILE A 113 24.48 -0.54 11.88
C ILE A 113 24.59 -0.92 13.37
N ARG A 114 24.44 -2.21 13.69
CA ARG A 114 24.50 -2.74 15.07
C ARG A 114 25.89 -3.27 15.47
N GLY A 115 26.88 -3.11 14.59
CA GLY A 115 28.26 -3.50 14.83
C GLY A 115 29.07 -2.39 15.48
#